data_AF-A0AAE1LXK7-F1
#
_entry.id   AF-A0AAE1LXK7-F1
#
_cell.length_a   1.000
_cell.length_b   1.000
_cell.length_c   1.000
_cell.angle_alpha   90.00
_cell.angle_beta   90.00
_cell.angle_gamma   90.00
#
_symmetry.space_group_name_H-M   'P 1'
#
loop_
_entity.id
_entity.type
_entity.pdbx_description
1 polymer ?
#
loop_
_entity_poly.entity_id
_entity_poly.type
_entity_poly.pdbx_seq_one_letter_code
_entity_poly.pdbx_strand_id
1 'polypeptide(L)'
;MSAPRTRRRAAQEKLEHGSDDDRSTAVVDGNGSTRDAPEVSDSDGDENIFLFWPNIIGYFRIVLAIASLYYMPLHPRTCSLLYSVSCLLDALDGYAARYFNQSTRFGAVLDMVTDRCTTSCLLVFLSSAFPRWAIVFQGLIALDFSSHYMHMYATLVVGGSDSSHKNIDKSQSWLLNLYYTNKTVLFVFCLFNEVFFIALYLLSFSSPLLSPHLIKSVEETSGGQIQPGVPVNTSLLRQMFPDPFSAAALEIARANKMDSTLPWIITGVSFPIMLAKQIINVVQLVKASRWLAEVDIKSRKAKGLNKKARKA
;
A
#
# COMPACT_ATOMS: atom_id res chain seq x y z
N MET A 1 9.78 -50.37 -61.08
CA MET A 1 8.57 -49.85 -60.41
C MET A 1 8.77 -49.91 -58.91
N SER A 2 8.98 -48.76 -58.25
CA SER A 2 8.52 -48.48 -56.87
C SER A 2 8.93 -47.06 -56.51
N ALA A 3 7.92 -46.21 -56.30
CA ALA A 3 8.07 -44.80 -55.97
C ALA A 3 8.54 -44.59 -54.52
N PRO A 4 9.25 -43.48 -54.21
CA PRO A 4 9.78 -43.24 -52.88
C PRO A 4 8.70 -42.75 -51.91
N ARG A 5 8.61 -43.40 -50.75
CA ARG A 5 7.75 -43.02 -49.62
C ARG A 5 8.09 -41.61 -49.12
N THR A 6 7.08 -40.76 -49.05
CA THR A 6 7.16 -39.33 -48.69
C THR A 6 7.49 -39.08 -47.21
N ARG A 7 8.39 -38.10 -47.00
CA ARG A 7 8.97 -37.53 -45.76
C ARG A 7 8.05 -37.24 -44.56
N ARG A 8 6.73 -37.39 -44.66
CA ARG A 8 5.78 -37.00 -43.60
C ARG A 8 5.54 -38.05 -42.51
N ARG A 9 5.83 -39.33 -42.75
CA ARG A 9 5.66 -40.38 -41.72
C ARG A 9 6.86 -40.55 -40.78
N ALA A 10 8.08 -40.21 -41.23
CA ALA A 10 9.28 -40.28 -40.38
C ALA A 10 9.38 -39.16 -39.33
N ALA A 11 8.59 -38.09 -39.47
CA ALA A 11 8.57 -36.99 -38.50
C ALA A 11 7.63 -37.24 -37.31
N GLN A 12 6.75 -38.25 -37.40
CA GLN A 12 5.74 -38.52 -36.37
C GLN A 12 6.20 -39.57 -35.34
N GLU A 13 7.21 -40.38 -35.65
CA GLU A 13 7.81 -41.34 -34.71
C GLU A 13 8.91 -40.73 -33.81
N LYS A 14 9.35 -39.50 -34.07
CA LYS A 14 10.38 -38.81 -33.27
C LYS A 14 9.85 -38.00 -32.08
N LEU A 15 8.53 -38.02 -31.84
CA LEU A 15 7.86 -37.23 -30.80
C LEU A 15 7.45 -38.03 -29.56
N GLU A 16 7.81 -39.31 -29.43
CA GLU A 16 7.36 -40.16 -28.30
C GLU A 16 8.47 -40.84 -27.48
N HIS A 17 9.73 -40.36 -27.51
CA HIS A 17 10.76 -40.89 -26.60
C HIS A 17 11.81 -39.86 -26.16
N GLY A 18 11.90 -39.65 -24.84
CA GLY A 18 13.14 -39.24 -24.18
C GLY A 18 13.12 -37.90 -23.46
N SER A 19 12.84 -37.96 -22.16
CA SER A 19 13.17 -36.97 -21.13
C SER A 19 14.69 -36.91 -20.88
N ASP A 20 15.15 -35.78 -20.34
CA ASP A 20 16.41 -35.53 -19.62
C ASP A 20 17.75 -35.85 -20.31
N ASP A 21 18.48 -34.82 -20.75
CA ASP A 21 19.85 -34.60 -20.23
C ASP A 21 20.44 -33.25 -20.68
N ASP A 22 21.21 -32.69 -19.76
CA ASP A 22 22.03 -31.47 -19.85
C ASP A 22 23.14 -31.61 -20.90
N ARG A 23 23.23 -30.66 -21.86
CA ARG A 23 24.49 -30.31 -22.56
C ARG A 23 24.33 -29.12 -23.49
N SER A 24 24.85 -27.99 -23.03
CA SER A 24 25.27 -26.85 -23.83
C SER A 24 26.18 -27.31 -24.98
N THR A 25 25.73 -27.12 -26.22
CA THR A 25 26.52 -27.40 -27.42
C THR A 25 27.38 -26.18 -27.75
N ALA A 26 28.68 -26.28 -27.44
CA ALA A 26 29.69 -25.35 -27.90
C ALA A 26 29.87 -25.48 -29.42
N VAL A 27 29.75 -24.36 -30.14
CA VAL A 27 30.14 -24.25 -31.55
C VAL A 27 31.63 -23.98 -31.60
N VAL A 28 32.39 -24.89 -32.21
CA VAL A 28 33.83 -24.77 -32.44
C VAL A 28 34.02 -24.04 -33.76
N ASP A 29 34.45 -22.78 -33.72
CA ASP A 29 35.01 -22.08 -34.87
C ASP A 29 36.51 -21.88 -34.66
N GLY A 30 37.29 -22.35 -35.63
CA GLY A 30 38.75 -22.34 -35.62
C GLY A 30 39.31 -20.94 -35.83
N ASN A 31 39.72 -20.29 -34.75
CA ASN A 31 40.98 -19.55 -34.64
C ASN A 31 41.23 -19.26 -33.16
N GLY A 32 42.33 -19.79 -32.61
CA GLY A 32 42.60 -19.81 -31.17
C GLY A 32 42.87 -18.43 -30.57
N SER A 33 41.83 -17.77 -30.09
CA SER A 33 41.86 -16.82 -28.98
C SER A 33 40.43 -16.60 -28.49
N THR A 34 39.99 -17.45 -27.57
CA THR A 34 38.83 -17.15 -26.74
C THR A 34 39.27 -16.07 -25.77
N ARG A 35 38.85 -14.83 -26.00
CA ARG A 35 38.74 -13.88 -24.90
C ARG A 35 37.59 -14.42 -24.07
N ASP A 36 37.92 -15.07 -22.96
CA ASP A 36 36.95 -15.35 -21.92
C ASP A 36 36.24 -14.01 -21.65
N ALA A 37 34.92 -14.00 -21.82
CA ALA A 37 34.11 -12.96 -21.21
C ALA A 37 34.54 -12.95 -19.74
N PRO A 38 34.83 -11.78 -19.13
CA PRO A 38 35.30 -11.77 -17.76
C PRO A 38 34.25 -12.51 -16.94
N GLU A 39 34.60 -13.70 -16.46
CA GLU A 39 33.88 -14.33 -15.38
C GLU A 39 33.91 -13.28 -14.29
N VAL A 40 32.74 -12.72 -13.99
CA VAL A 40 32.55 -11.91 -12.80
C VAL A 40 32.89 -12.85 -11.68
N SER A 41 34.12 -12.74 -11.17
CA SER A 41 34.54 -13.44 -9.98
C SER A 41 33.60 -12.99 -8.88
N ASP A 42 32.65 -13.85 -8.51
CA ASP A 42 31.76 -13.72 -7.35
C ASP A 42 32.62 -13.78 -6.07
N SER A 43 33.43 -12.74 -5.87
CA SER A 43 34.24 -12.51 -4.69
C SER A 43 33.99 -11.11 -4.13
N ASP A 44 32.76 -10.61 -4.27
CA ASP A 44 32.21 -9.58 -3.41
C ASP A 44 31.34 -10.32 -2.39
N GLY A 45 31.62 -10.16 -1.09
CA GLY A 45 30.87 -10.86 -0.06
C GLY A 45 29.36 -10.61 -0.23
N ASP A 46 28.57 -11.67 -0.34
CA ASP A 46 27.13 -11.63 -0.61
C ASP A 46 26.44 -10.47 0.12
N GLU A 47 26.14 -9.38 -0.60
CA GLU A 47 25.50 -8.22 -0.02
C GLU A 47 24.08 -8.59 0.41
N ASN A 48 23.88 -8.75 1.71
CA ASN A 48 22.58 -9.08 2.25
C ASN A 48 21.67 -7.84 2.25
N ILE A 49 20.99 -7.60 1.14
CA ILE A 49 20.01 -6.50 0.95
C ILE A 49 19.01 -6.43 2.11
N PHE A 50 18.58 -7.57 2.64
CA PHE A 50 17.64 -7.64 3.76
C PHE A 50 18.15 -6.98 5.05
N LEU A 51 19.47 -6.91 5.25
CA LEU A 51 20.12 -6.36 6.45
C LEU A 51 20.63 -4.93 6.24
N PHE A 52 20.27 -4.28 5.13
CA PHE A 52 20.60 -2.87 4.93
C PHE A 52 19.93 -2.02 6.02
N TRP A 53 20.65 -0.99 6.50
CA TRP A 53 20.16 -0.07 7.53
C TRP A 53 18.74 0.47 7.28
N PRO A 54 18.37 0.95 6.07
CA PRO A 54 16.99 1.38 5.81
C PRO A 54 15.95 0.25 5.99
N ASN A 55 16.29 -0.99 5.61
CA ASN A 55 15.36 -2.13 5.74
C ASN A 55 15.20 -2.56 7.21
N ILE A 56 16.26 -2.47 8.02
CA ILE A 56 16.18 -2.69 9.47
C ILE A 56 15.24 -1.66 10.12
N ILE A 57 15.35 -0.39 9.74
CA ILE A 57 14.42 0.67 10.19
C ILE A 57 12.99 0.33 9.75
N GLY A 58 12.81 -0.13 8.51
CA GLY A 58 11.51 -0.60 8.00
C GLY A 58 10.92 -1.76 8.81
N TYR A 59 11.72 -2.75 9.22
CA TYR A 59 11.24 -3.83 10.09
C TYR A 59 10.86 -3.34 11.48
N PHE A 60 11.64 -2.45 12.07
CA PHE A 60 11.30 -1.83 13.34
C PHE A 60 9.99 -1.04 13.26
N ARG A 61 9.77 -0.34 12.15
CA ARG A 61 8.51 0.36 11.84
C ARG A 61 7.32 -0.61 11.77
N ILE A 62 7.48 -1.79 11.16
CA ILE A 62 6.44 -2.84 11.14
C ILE A 62 6.12 -3.30 12.57
N VAL A 63 7.14 -3.55 13.41
CA VAL A 63 6.93 -3.96 14.81
C VAL A 63 6.18 -2.88 15.59
N LEU A 64 6.55 -1.61 15.43
CA LEU A 64 5.85 -0.48 16.05
C LEU A 64 4.41 -0.34 15.54
N ALA A 65 4.18 -0.56 14.24
CA ALA A 65 2.84 -0.56 13.67
C ALA A 65 1.99 -1.66 14.31
N ILE A 66 2.48 -2.90 14.39
CA ILE A 66 1.79 -4.02 15.06
C ILE A 66 1.52 -3.70 16.53
N ALA A 67 2.50 -3.16 17.26
CA ALA A 67 2.32 -2.74 18.64
C ALA A 67 1.23 -1.65 18.76
N SER A 68 1.19 -0.70 17.83
CA SER A 68 0.13 0.32 17.80
C SER A 68 -1.26 -0.31 17.60
N LEU A 69 -1.39 -1.28 16.69
CA LEU A 69 -2.64 -2.01 16.44
C LEU A 69 -3.10 -2.80 17.66
N TYR A 70 -2.18 -3.38 18.42
CA TYR A 70 -2.49 -4.09 19.66
C TYR A 70 -3.10 -3.14 20.71
N TYR A 71 -2.54 -1.94 20.88
CA TYR A 71 -3.06 -0.94 21.83
C TYR A 71 -4.27 -0.16 21.32
N MET A 72 -4.59 -0.25 20.02
CA MET A 72 -5.61 0.53 19.34
C MET A 72 -7.01 0.45 19.98
N PRO A 73 -7.53 -0.69 20.47
CA PRO A 73 -8.90 -0.71 20.98
C PRO A 73 -9.07 -0.04 22.35
N LEU A 74 -8.01 0.00 23.17
CA LEU A 74 -8.11 0.30 24.61
C LEU A 74 -7.31 1.52 25.06
N HIS A 75 -6.14 1.77 24.46
CA HIS A 75 -5.18 2.77 24.93
C HIS A 75 -4.88 3.81 23.84
N PRO A 76 -5.76 4.81 23.64
CA PRO A 76 -5.66 5.74 22.51
C PRO A 76 -4.36 6.52 22.47
N ARG A 77 -3.86 7.01 23.63
CA ARG A 77 -2.61 7.78 23.72
C ARG A 77 -1.38 6.97 23.34
N THR A 78 -1.27 5.73 23.84
CA THR A 78 -0.16 4.83 23.55
C THR A 78 -0.19 4.40 22.09
N CYS A 79 -1.36 4.05 21.57
CA CYS A 79 -1.54 3.73 20.15
C CYS A 79 -1.14 4.89 19.25
N SER A 80 -1.64 6.11 19.51
CA SER A 80 -1.31 7.28 18.69
C SER A 80 0.17 7.61 18.73
N LEU A 81 0.84 7.44 19.87
CA LEU A 81 2.27 7.67 20.01
C LEU A 81 3.08 6.65 19.18
N LEU A 82 2.82 5.35 19.37
CA LEU A 82 3.51 4.29 18.63
C LEU A 82 3.28 4.40 17.12
N TYR A 83 2.03 4.68 16.71
CA TYR A 83 1.67 4.91 15.32
C TYR A 83 2.42 6.12 14.75
N SER A 84 2.43 7.25 15.47
CA SER A 84 3.13 8.46 15.01
C SER A 84 4.63 8.25 14.87
N VAL A 85 5.26 7.53 15.81
CA VAL A 85 6.69 7.18 15.72
C VAL A 85 6.94 6.27 14.52
N SER A 86 6.07 5.27 14.28
CA SER A 86 6.14 4.40 13.09
C SER A 86 6.08 5.22 11.79
N CYS A 87 5.13 6.17 11.68
CA CYS A 87 5.04 7.07 10.52
C CYS A 87 6.23 8.02 10.37
N LEU A 88 6.86 8.46 11.46
CA LEU A 88 8.06 9.32 11.37
C LEU A 88 9.29 8.53 10.90
N LEU A 89 9.36 7.23 11.23
CA LEU A 89 10.46 6.35 10.81
C LEU A 89 10.45 6.07 9.30
N ASP A 90 9.31 6.18 8.63
CA ASP A 90 9.19 6.15 7.16
C ASP A 90 10.11 7.18 6.50
N ALA A 91 10.02 8.44 6.91
CA ALA A 91 10.88 9.49 6.37
C ALA A 91 12.37 9.24 6.69
N LEU A 92 12.66 8.58 7.81
CA LEU A 92 14.02 8.25 8.24
C LEU A 92 14.61 7.08 7.46
N ASP A 93 13.83 6.04 7.13
CA ASP A 93 14.32 4.91 6.32
C ASP A 93 14.69 5.38 4.90
N GLY A 94 13.86 6.24 4.29
CA GLY A 94 14.13 6.83 2.98
C GLY A 94 15.29 7.83 3.00
N TYR A 95 15.52 8.52 4.11
CA TYR A 95 16.70 9.36 4.31
C TYR A 95 17.97 8.49 4.44
N ALA A 96 17.94 7.45 5.27
CA ALA A 96 19.04 6.51 5.47
C ALA A 96 19.42 5.80 4.16
N ALA A 97 18.43 5.37 3.37
CA ALA A 97 18.66 4.71 2.07
C ALA A 97 19.45 5.59 1.09
N ARG A 98 19.26 6.91 1.14
CA ARG A 98 19.99 7.87 0.28
C ARG A 98 21.34 8.24 0.86
N TYR A 99 21.41 8.42 2.17
CA TYR A 99 22.65 8.78 2.86
C TYR A 99 23.70 7.67 2.77
N PHE A 100 23.30 6.42 2.99
CA PHE A 100 24.17 5.24 2.90
C PHE A 100 24.28 4.65 1.48
N ASN A 101 23.63 5.27 0.49
CA ASN A 101 23.55 4.75 -0.89
C ASN A 101 23.02 3.30 -0.99
N GLN A 102 22.15 2.91 -0.05
CA GLN A 102 21.54 1.57 0.10
C GLN A 102 20.10 1.53 -0.44
N SER A 103 19.82 2.30 -1.48
CA SER A 103 18.48 2.35 -2.09
C SER A 103 18.23 1.12 -2.95
N THR A 104 17.24 0.30 -2.58
CA THR A 104 16.93 -0.96 -3.28
C THR A 104 15.47 -1.04 -3.70
N ARG A 105 15.17 -1.84 -4.74
CA ARG A 105 13.78 -2.10 -5.16
C ARG A 105 12.97 -2.79 -4.07
N PHE A 106 13.60 -3.71 -3.34
CA PHE A 106 12.99 -4.38 -2.20
C PHE A 106 12.59 -3.38 -1.12
N GLY A 107 13.51 -2.52 -0.68
CA GLY A 107 13.23 -1.50 0.34
C GLY A 107 12.11 -0.55 -0.06
N ALA A 108 12.09 -0.10 -1.33
CA ALA A 108 11.03 0.77 -1.82
C ALA A 108 9.64 0.11 -1.83
N VAL A 109 9.56 -1.19 -2.15
CA VAL A 109 8.28 -1.93 -2.09
C VAL A 109 7.89 -2.22 -0.65
N LEU A 110 8.84 -2.60 0.20
CA LEU A 110 8.61 -2.87 1.62
C LEU A 110 8.05 -1.64 2.33
N ASP A 111 8.65 -0.48 2.10
CA ASP A 111 8.16 0.81 2.59
C ASP A 111 6.71 1.04 2.14
N MET A 112 6.47 1.08 0.81
CA MET A 112 5.14 1.32 0.25
C MET A 112 4.07 0.39 0.84
N VAL A 113 4.36 -0.91 0.94
CA VAL A 113 3.41 -1.90 1.47
C VAL A 113 3.14 -1.67 2.95
N THR A 114 4.17 -1.43 3.76
CA THR A 114 4.05 -1.19 5.21
C THR A 114 3.18 0.03 5.49
N ASP A 115 3.38 1.08 4.72
CA ASP A 115 2.66 2.35 4.79
C ASP A 115 1.15 2.16 4.57
N ARG A 116 0.80 1.44 3.50
CA ARG A 116 -0.58 1.16 3.13
C ARG A 116 -1.27 0.22 4.10
N CYS A 117 -0.57 -0.82 4.55
CA CYS A 117 -1.10 -1.76 5.54
C CYS A 117 -1.43 -1.04 6.86
N THR A 118 -0.51 -0.23 7.36
CA THR A 118 -0.67 0.50 8.63
C THR A 118 -1.86 1.45 8.58
N THR A 119 -1.94 2.28 7.53
CA THR A 119 -3.06 3.21 7.32
C THR A 119 -4.39 2.47 7.14
N SER A 120 -4.39 1.36 6.40
CA SER A 120 -5.61 0.58 6.16
C SER A 120 -6.14 -0.07 7.44
N CYS A 121 -5.27 -0.59 8.30
CA CYS A 121 -5.69 -1.11 9.61
C CYS A 121 -6.35 -0.02 10.47
N LEU A 122 -5.81 1.20 10.47
CA LEU A 122 -6.42 2.35 11.13
C LEU A 122 -7.80 2.68 10.52
N LEU A 123 -7.91 2.71 9.20
CA LEU A 123 -9.17 2.98 8.50
C LEU A 123 -10.23 1.90 8.74
N VAL A 124 -9.83 0.63 8.85
CA VAL A 124 -10.72 -0.48 9.23
C VAL A 124 -11.27 -0.25 10.64
N PHE A 125 -10.41 0.13 11.60
CA PHE A 125 -10.88 0.51 12.93
C PHE A 125 -11.82 1.71 12.90
N LEU A 126 -11.52 2.74 12.10
CA LEU A 126 -12.42 3.90 11.94
C LEU A 126 -13.77 3.50 11.33
N SER A 127 -13.80 2.52 10.42
CA SER A 127 -15.03 2.00 9.83
C SER A 127 -15.93 1.29 10.83
N SER A 128 -15.35 0.60 11.82
CA SER A 128 -16.11 -0.01 12.91
C SER A 128 -16.48 1.02 13.99
N ALA A 129 -15.64 2.02 14.22
CA ALA A 129 -15.89 3.11 15.15
C ALA A 129 -16.98 4.08 14.66
N PHE A 130 -17.11 4.25 13.35
CA PHE A 130 -18.10 5.15 12.73
C PHE A 130 -18.90 4.41 11.64
N PRO A 131 -19.80 3.47 12.00
CA PRO A 131 -20.48 2.61 11.04
C PRO A 131 -21.26 3.38 9.96
N ARG A 132 -21.82 4.55 10.29
CA ARG A 132 -22.55 5.41 9.35
C ARG A 132 -21.68 5.90 8.18
N TRP A 133 -20.37 6.00 8.39
CA TRP A 133 -19.39 6.45 7.41
C TRP A 133 -18.48 5.30 6.91
N ALA A 134 -18.78 4.05 7.25
CA ALA A 134 -17.95 2.89 6.90
C ALA A 134 -17.66 2.80 5.40
N ILE A 135 -18.66 3.11 4.55
CA ILE A 135 -18.50 3.11 3.09
C ILE A 135 -17.44 4.11 2.60
N VAL A 136 -17.27 5.23 3.30
CA VAL A 136 -16.24 6.23 2.97
C VAL A 136 -14.86 5.66 3.28
N PHE A 137 -14.66 5.08 4.47
CA PHE A 137 -13.37 4.48 4.84
C PHE A 137 -13.01 3.29 3.95
N GLN A 138 -13.97 2.42 3.63
CA GLN A 138 -13.78 1.33 2.68
C GLN A 138 -13.40 1.85 1.29
N GLY A 139 -14.07 2.90 0.81
CA GLY A 139 -13.74 3.57 -0.44
C GLY A 139 -12.33 4.18 -0.44
N LEU A 140 -11.90 4.78 0.68
CA LEU A 140 -10.55 5.33 0.83
C LEU A 140 -9.49 4.23 0.77
N ILE A 141 -9.69 3.10 1.47
CA ILE A 141 -8.80 1.94 1.38
C ILE A 141 -8.70 1.44 -0.06
N ALA A 142 -9.85 1.23 -0.71
CA ALA A 142 -9.91 0.73 -2.09
C ALA A 142 -9.21 1.68 -3.08
N LEU A 143 -9.44 2.99 -2.93
CA LEU A 143 -8.82 4.02 -3.76
C LEU A 143 -7.30 4.02 -3.60
N ASP A 144 -6.82 3.96 -2.36
CA ASP A 144 -5.41 4.06 -2.03
C ASP A 144 -4.60 2.83 -2.51
N PHE A 145 -5.13 1.62 -2.29
CA PHE A 145 -4.53 0.40 -2.86
C PHE A 145 -4.56 0.41 -4.38
N SER A 146 -5.70 0.77 -4.99
CA SER A 146 -5.84 0.74 -6.45
C SER A 146 -4.91 1.75 -7.13
N SER A 147 -4.82 2.98 -6.61
CA SER A 147 -3.98 4.04 -7.20
C SER A 147 -2.50 3.69 -7.14
N HIS A 148 -2.02 3.19 -6.01
CA HIS A 148 -0.62 2.81 -5.81
C HIS A 148 -0.27 1.54 -6.56
N TYR A 149 -1.10 0.51 -6.52
CA TYR A 149 -0.83 -0.76 -7.22
C TYR A 149 -0.79 -0.55 -8.73
N MET A 150 -1.76 0.18 -9.29
CA MET A 150 -1.80 0.51 -10.72
C MET A 150 -0.58 1.34 -11.12
N HIS A 151 -0.20 2.33 -10.31
CA HIS A 151 0.96 3.19 -10.59
C HIS A 151 2.29 2.44 -10.50
N MET A 152 2.47 1.60 -9.48
CA MET A 152 3.65 0.76 -9.32
C MET A 152 3.79 -0.19 -10.52
N TYR A 153 2.72 -0.89 -10.89
CA TYR A 153 2.73 -1.82 -12.02
C TYR A 153 3.01 -1.10 -13.35
N ALA A 154 2.37 0.05 -13.60
CA ALA A 154 2.64 0.88 -14.77
C ALA A 154 4.12 1.28 -14.86
N THR A 155 4.71 1.70 -13.74
CA THR A 155 6.12 2.11 -13.68
C THR A 155 7.07 0.94 -13.91
N LEU A 156 6.76 -0.25 -13.39
CA LEU A 156 7.59 -1.45 -13.60
C LEU A 156 7.52 -1.96 -15.04
N VAL A 157 6.32 -2.03 -15.63
CA VAL A 157 6.14 -2.49 -17.02
C VAL A 157 6.82 -1.53 -17.99
N VAL A 158 6.72 -0.22 -17.75
CA VAL A 158 7.30 0.78 -18.65
C VAL A 158 8.80 0.96 -18.41
N GLY A 159 9.26 0.87 -17.15
CA GLY A 159 10.68 0.93 -16.81
C GLY A 159 11.47 -0.32 -17.21
N GLY A 160 10.81 -1.48 -17.36
CA GLY A 160 11.40 -2.73 -17.86
C GLY A 160 11.28 -2.93 -19.37
N SER A 161 10.44 -2.13 -20.05
CA SER A 161 10.45 -2.04 -21.51
C SER A 161 11.48 -0.98 -21.90
N ASP A 162 12.43 -1.28 -22.77
CA ASP A 162 13.41 -0.31 -23.35
C ASP A 162 12.72 0.81 -24.16
N SER A 163 11.88 1.59 -23.50
CA SER A 163 11.30 2.83 -24.01
C SER A 163 12.24 3.98 -23.70
N SER A 164 13.47 3.79 -24.17
CA SER A 164 14.46 4.84 -24.34
C SER A 164 13.80 6.04 -25.04
N HIS A 165 13.66 7.12 -24.29
CA HIS A 165 13.38 8.48 -24.77
C HIS A 165 12.25 8.64 -25.80
N LYS A 166 11.01 8.39 -25.40
CA LYS A 166 9.88 9.16 -25.94
C LYS A 166 9.14 9.81 -24.79
N ASN A 167 9.49 11.08 -24.56
CA ASN A 167 8.82 12.04 -23.69
C ASN A 167 7.35 11.66 -23.51
N ILE A 168 7.05 10.98 -22.40
CA ILE A 168 5.69 10.83 -21.93
C ILE A 168 5.30 12.24 -21.53
N ASP A 169 4.33 12.72 -22.28
CA ASP A 169 4.04 14.12 -22.49
C ASP A 169 3.92 14.90 -21.17
N LYS A 170 4.34 16.16 -21.23
CA LYS A 170 4.35 17.17 -20.16
C LYS A 170 2.92 17.57 -19.72
N SER A 171 1.97 16.64 -19.76
CA SER A 171 0.62 16.77 -19.19
C SER A 171 0.54 16.19 -17.78
N GLN A 172 1.67 16.19 -17.04
CA GLN A 172 1.60 16.12 -15.60
C GLN A 172 0.81 17.34 -15.13
N SER A 173 -0.49 17.15 -14.87
CA SER A 173 -1.33 18.07 -14.09
C SER A 173 -0.44 18.69 -13.02
N TRP A 174 -0.33 20.03 -13.05
CA TRP A 174 0.63 20.79 -12.25
C TRP A 174 0.72 20.31 -10.79
N LEU A 175 -0.43 19.97 -10.20
CA LEU A 175 -0.55 19.44 -8.84
C LEU A 175 0.18 18.10 -8.62
N LEU A 176 0.09 17.16 -9.57
CA LEU A 176 0.76 15.86 -9.49
C LEU A 176 2.28 16.00 -9.63
N ASN A 177 2.72 16.91 -10.51
CA ASN A 177 4.14 17.22 -10.66
C ASN A 177 4.69 17.86 -9.38
N LEU A 178 4.00 18.86 -8.83
CA LEU A 178 4.38 19.52 -7.59
C LEU A 178 4.48 18.52 -6.42
N TYR A 179 3.49 17.61 -6.33
CA TYR A 179 3.43 16.58 -5.30
C TYR A 179 4.64 15.63 -5.34
N TYR A 180 5.05 15.15 -6.52
CA TYR A 180 6.17 14.19 -6.62
C TYR A 180 7.55 14.83 -6.77
N THR A 181 7.63 16.07 -7.27
CA THR A 181 8.91 16.76 -7.49
C THR A 181 9.43 17.40 -6.21
N ASN A 182 8.54 17.93 -5.36
CA ASN A 182 8.95 18.57 -4.11
C ASN A 182 8.75 17.63 -2.92
N LYS A 183 9.87 17.13 -2.37
CA LYS A 183 9.89 16.22 -1.20
C LYS A 183 9.19 16.81 0.03
N THR A 184 9.27 18.12 0.22
CA THR A 184 8.59 18.81 1.33
C THR A 184 7.08 18.78 1.13
N VAL A 185 6.60 18.96 -0.10
CA VAL A 185 5.16 18.87 -0.41
C VAL A 185 4.67 17.44 -0.21
N LEU A 186 5.40 16.44 -0.73
CA LEU A 186 5.08 15.03 -0.51
C LEU A 186 4.97 14.69 0.98
N PHE A 187 5.97 15.07 1.77
CA PHE A 187 6.00 14.84 3.20
C PHE A 187 4.84 15.53 3.92
N VAL A 188 4.57 16.80 3.63
CA VAL A 188 3.45 17.54 4.24
C VAL A 188 2.12 16.88 3.94
N PHE A 189 1.85 16.50 2.68
CA PHE A 189 0.61 15.83 2.34
C PHE A 189 0.47 14.46 3.02
N CYS A 190 1.55 13.67 3.08
CA CYS A 190 1.54 12.40 3.80
C CYS A 190 1.32 12.60 5.31
N LEU A 191 2.07 13.51 5.93
CA LEU A 191 1.96 13.82 7.35
C LEU A 191 0.54 14.27 7.71
N PHE A 192 -0.02 15.24 6.99
CA PHE A 192 -1.35 15.76 7.31
C PHE A 192 -2.47 14.76 7.03
N ASN A 193 -2.29 13.84 6.08
CA ASN A 193 -3.21 12.72 5.89
C ASN A 193 -3.21 11.77 7.10
N GLU A 194 -2.03 11.40 7.60
CA GLU A 194 -1.92 10.55 8.79
C GLU A 194 -2.45 11.27 10.04
N VAL A 195 -2.09 12.54 10.22
CA VAL A 195 -2.59 13.37 11.32
C VAL A 195 -4.11 13.47 11.30
N PHE A 196 -4.74 13.57 10.12
CA PHE A 196 -6.20 13.58 10.00
C PHE A 196 -6.82 12.28 10.53
N PHE A 197 -6.29 11.12 10.11
CA PHE A 197 -6.82 9.82 10.57
C PHE A 197 -6.53 9.55 12.03
N ILE A 198 -5.36 9.95 12.55
CA ILE A 198 -5.06 9.90 13.99
C ILE A 198 -6.03 10.79 14.76
N ALA A 199 -6.35 11.99 14.27
CA ALA A 199 -7.31 12.88 14.93
C ALA A 199 -8.73 12.30 14.93
N LEU A 200 -9.18 11.72 13.81
CA LEU A 200 -10.46 10.98 13.77
C LEU A 200 -10.47 9.79 14.72
N TYR A 201 -9.35 9.09 14.82
CA TYR A 201 -9.18 7.99 15.76
C TYR A 201 -9.32 8.49 17.19
N LEU A 202 -8.63 9.55 17.59
CA LEU A 202 -8.77 10.14 18.91
C LEU A 202 -10.19 10.67 19.19
N LEU A 203 -10.87 11.24 18.19
CA LEU A 203 -12.28 11.64 18.30
C LEU A 203 -13.20 10.47 18.64
N SER A 204 -12.90 9.26 18.14
CA SER A 204 -13.69 8.05 18.45
C SER A 204 -13.65 7.66 19.94
N PHE A 205 -12.68 8.15 20.72
CA PHE A 205 -12.57 7.94 22.18
C PHE A 205 -13.06 9.13 23.01
N SER A 206 -13.41 10.22 22.35
CA SER A 206 -13.64 11.50 23.00
C SER A 206 -15.09 11.98 22.89
N SER A 207 -15.79 11.66 21.80
CA SER A 207 -17.13 12.21 21.56
C SER A 207 -18.26 11.20 21.76
N PRO A 208 -19.22 11.48 22.66
CA PRO A 208 -20.51 10.79 22.72
C PRO A 208 -21.37 11.00 21.45
N LEU A 209 -21.10 12.06 20.67
CA LEU A 209 -21.96 12.50 19.56
C LEU A 209 -21.86 11.62 18.31
N LEU A 210 -20.78 10.84 18.16
CA LEU A 210 -20.57 9.99 16.98
C LEU A 210 -21.14 8.56 17.14
N SER A 211 -21.63 8.21 18.33
CA SER A 211 -22.38 6.97 18.60
C SER A 211 -23.78 7.21 19.19
N PRO A 212 -24.65 7.97 18.51
CA PRO A 212 -25.94 8.34 19.07
C PRO A 212 -26.89 7.13 19.25
N HIS A 213 -26.75 6.07 18.44
CA HIS A 213 -27.67 4.93 18.49
C HIS A 213 -27.46 4.03 19.69
N LEU A 214 -26.21 3.82 20.11
CA LEU A 214 -25.89 2.95 21.25
C LEU A 214 -26.12 3.67 22.57
N ILE A 215 -25.73 4.94 22.69
CA ILE A 215 -25.94 5.73 23.90
C ILE A 215 -27.43 5.91 24.20
N LYS A 216 -28.25 6.19 23.18
CA LYS A 216 -29.71 6.33 23.35
C LYS A 216 -30.36 5.04 23.85
N SER A 217 -30.00 3.89 23.28
CA SER A 217 -30.51 2.59 23.76
C SER A 217 -30.09 2.27 25.19
N VAL A 218 -28.88 2.67 25.59
CA VAL A 218 -28.37 2.45 26.95
C VAL A 218 -29.03 3.40 27.93
N GLU A 219 -29.18 4.70 27.60
CA GLU A 219 -29.84 5.70 28.44
C GLU A 219 -31.32 5.37 28.67
N GLU A 220 -32.02 4.91 27.62
CA GLU A 220 -33.41 4.42 27.70
C GLU A 220 -33.55 3.16 28.56
N THR A 221 -32.54 2.27 28.57
CA THR A 221 -32.58 1.01 29.34
C THR A 221 -32.09 1.17 30.79
N SER A 222 -31.18 2.12 31.05
CA SER A 222 -30.52 2.30 32.36
C SER A 222 -31.11 3.43 33.21
N GLY A 223 -32.00 4.28 32.66
CA GLY A 223 -32.69 5.34 33.39
C GLY A 223 -31.78 6.45 33.93
N GLY A 224 -30.50 6.47 33.55
CA GLY A 224 -29.51 7.44 34.00
C GLY A 224 -28.88 8.18 32.82
N GLN A 225 -28.89 9.52 32.87
CA GLN A 225 -28.25 10.35 31.86
C GLN A 225 -26.72 10.17 31.90
N ILE A 226 -26.13 9.67 30.80
CA ILE A 226 -24.68 9.60 30.66
C ILE A 226 -24.18 11.01 30.35
N GLN A 227 -23.80 11.75 31.39
CA GLN A 227 -23.23 13.09 31.22
C GLN A 227 -21.82 13.01 30.61
N PRO A 228 -21.48 13.89 29.65
CA PRO A 228 -20.13 13.97 29.10
C PRO A 228 -19.10 14.22 30.20
N GLY A 229 -18.05 13.40 30.27
CA GLY A 229 -16.94 13.56 31.22
C GLY A 229 -17.09 12.85 32.57
N VAL A 230 -18.21 12.14 32.83
CA VAL A 230 -18.34 11.29 34.03
C VAL A 230 -17.84 9.87 33.70
N PRO A 231 -16.97 9.26 34.53
CA PRO A 231 -16.51 7.88 34.30
C PRO A 231 -17.69 6.91 34.36
N VAL A 232 -17.87 6.13 33.29
CA VAL A 232 -18.92 5.11 33.22
C VAL A 232 -18.56 3.96 34.16
N ASN A 233 -19.49 3.58 35.05
CA ASN A 233 -19.30 2.46 35.98
C ASN A 233 -19.10 1.15 35.21
N THR A 234 -17.87 0.65 35.17
CA THR A 234 -17.46 -0.58 34.47
C THR A 234 -18.19 -1.83 34.94
N SER A 235 -18.64 -1.88 36.19
CA SER A 235 -19.43 -2.98 36.74
C SER A 235 -20.81 -3.11 36.09
N LEU A 236 -21.44 -1.98 35.74
CA LEU A 236 -22.76 -1.94 35.09
C LEU A 236 -22.64 -2.39 33.62
N LEU A 237 -21.54 -2.02 32.96
CA LEU A 237 -21.25 -2.46 31.59
C LEU A 237 -21.03 -3.97 31.48
N ARG A 238 -20.35 -4.58 32.45
CA ARG A 238 -20.17 -6.04 32.52
C ARG A 238 -21.49 -6.80 32.72
N GLN A 239 -22.47 -6.17 33.36
CA GLN A 239 -23.81 -6.74 33.50
C GLN A 239 -24.64 -6.61 32.22
N MET A 240 -24.47 -5.54 31.45
CA MET A 240 -25.20 -5.32 30.20
C MET A 240 -24.59 -6.03 28.98
N PHE A 241 -23.27 -6.20 28.96
CA PHE A 241 -22.53 -6.87 27.89
C PHE A 241 -21.70 -8.02 28.47
N PRO A 242 -22.22 -9.26 28.44
CA PRO A 242 -21.51 -10.43 28.96
C PRO A 242 -20.21 -10.72 28.22
N ASP A 243 -20.16 -10.38 26.92
CA ASP A 243 -18.95 -10.49 26.10
C ASP A 243 -18.18 -9.16 26.10
N PRO A 244 -16.97 -9.11 26.70
CA PRO A 244 -16.13 -7.92 26.73
C PRO A 244 -15.60 -7.50 25.35
N PHE A 245 -15.66 -8.38 24.35
CA PHE A 245 -15.22 -8.11 22.97
C PHE A 245 -16.36 -7.75 22.02
N SER A 246 -17.59 -7.61 22.53
CA SER A 246 -18.70 -7.11 21.73
C SER A 246 -18.44 -5.67 21.27
N ALA A 247 -18.86 -5.32 20.05
CA ALA A 247 -18.70 -3.98 19.49
C ALA A 247 -19.25 -2.88 20.41
N ALA A 248 -20.38 -3.15 21.06
CA ALA A 248 -21.00 -2.24 22.02
C ALA A 248 -20.19 -2.10 23.31
N ALA A 249 -19.62 -3.19 23.84
CA ALA A 249 -18.76 -3.15 25.03
C ALA A 249 -17.48 -2.35 24.77
N LEU A 250 -16.87 -2.57 23.61
CA LEU A 250 -15.70 -1.81 23.14
C LEU A 250 -16.02 -0.34 22.93
N GLU A 251 -17.18 -0.01 22.35
CA GLU A 251 -17.58 1.38 22.15
C GLU A 251 -17.76 2.16 23.46
N ILE A 252 -18.40 1.53 24.45
CA ILE A 252 -18.57 2.19 25.75
C ILE A 252 -17.25 2.24 26.53
N ALA A 253 -16.41 1.21 26.44
CA ALA A 253 -15.07 1.22 27.03
C ALA A 253 -14.12 2.27 26.40
N ARG A 254 -14.47 2.79 25.22
CA ARG A 254 -13.75 3.88 24.55
C ARG A 254 -14.25 5.26 24.93
N ALA A 255 -15.52 5.40 25.29
CA ALA A 255 -16.15 6.68 25.57
C ALA A 255 -15.46 7.44 26.73
N ASN A 256 -15.43 8.77 26.63
CA ASN A 256 -14.98 9.71 27.67
C ASN A 256 -13.52 9.53 28.17
N LYS A 257 -12.60 9.02 27.34
CA LYS A 257 -11.19 8.88 27.74
C LYS A 257 -10.34 10.15 27.56
N MET A 258 -10.81 11.10 26.75
CA MET A 258 -10.06 12.29 26.33
C MET A 258 -10.98 13.49 26.05
N ASP A 259 -10.46 14.70 26.19
CA ASP A 259 -11.11 15.94 25.73
C ASP A 259 -11.17 16.00 24.19
N SER A 260 -12.29 16.50 23.67
CA SER A 260 -12.65 16.48 22.24
C SER A 260 -12.20 17.73 21.48
N THR A 261 -11.90 18.82 22.20
CA THR A 261 -11.54 20.11 21.59
C THR A 261 -10.31 20.01 20.68
N LEU A 262 -9.21 19.45 21.19
CA LEU A 262 -7.96 19.31 20.43
C LEU A 262 -8.13 18.40 19.20
N PRO A 263 -8.68 17.17 19.30
CA PRO A 263 -8.92 16.35 18.13
C PRO A 263 -9.80 17.02 17.07
N TRP A 264 -10.85 17.75 17.44
CA TRP A 264 -11.69 18.49 16.49
C TRP A 264 -10.93 19.57 15.73
N ILE A 265 -10.09 20.35 16.41
CA ILE A 265 -9.26 21.38 15.77
C ILE A 265 -8.29 20.73 14.78
N ILE A 266 -7.60 19.66 15.19
CA ILE A 266 -6.64 18.96 14.33
C ILE A 266 -7.34 18.38 13.10
N THR A 267 -8.51 17.74 13.26
CA THR A 267 -9.33 17.24 12.16
C THR A 267 -9.71 18.36 11.20
N GLY A 268 -10.18 19.51 11.70
CA GLY A 268 -10.57 20.65 10.87
C GLY A 268 -9.41 21.23 10.05
N VAL A 269 -8.22 21.36 10.65
CA VAL A 269 -7.03 21.90 9.99
C VAL A 269 -6.46 20.94 8.95
N SER A 270 -6.47 19.63 9.24
CA SER A 270 -5.88 18.61 8.37
C SER A 270 -6.80 18.13 7.25
N PHE A 271 -8.11 18.30 7.39
CA PHE A 271 -9.12 17.85 6.42
C PHE A 271 -8.89 18.35 4.98
N PRO A 272 -8.60 19.64 4.71
CA PRO A 272 -8.39 20.11 3.35
C PRO A 272 -7.22 19.43 2.64
N ILE A 273 -6.13 19.18 3.38
CA ILE A 273 -4.93 18.53 2.83
C ILE A 273 -5.19 17.04 2.59
N MET A 274 -5.87 16.36 3.52
CA MET A 274 -6.31 14.98 3.34
C MET A 274 -7.19 14.87 2.08
N LEU A 275 -8.18 15.74 1.92
CA LEU A 275 -9.07 15.75 0.74
C LEU A 275 -8.27 15.96 -0.55
N ALA A 276 -7.34 16.91 -0.56
CA ALA A 276 -6.46 17.16 -1.70
C ALA A 276 -5.60 15.93 -2.04
N LYS A 277 -5.10 15.20 -1.03
CA LYS A 277 -4.37 13.93 -1.23
C LYS A 277 -5.26 12.87 -1.88
N GLN A 278 -6.52 12.75 -1.46
CA GLN A 278 -7.44 11.78 -2.08
C GLN A 278 -7.74 12.12 -3.55
N ILE A 279 -7.84 13.41 -3.91
CA ILE A 279 -7.95 13.84 -5.30
C ILE A 279 -6.70 13.42 -6.09
N ILE A 280 -5.50 13.59 -5.52
CA ILE A 280 -4.25 13.14 -6.13
C ILE A 280 -4.26 11.63 -6.37
N ASN A 281 -4.72 10.83 -5.40
CA ASN A 281 -4.86 9.37 -5.55
C ASN A 281 -5.79 9.00 -6.72
N VAL A 282 -6.92 9.69 -6.90
CA VAL A 282 -7.82 9.48 -8.06
C VAL A 282 -7.12 9.82 -9.37
N VAL A 283 -6.46 10.98 -9.44
CA VAL A 283 -5.73 11.42 -10.64
C VAL A 283 -4.61 10.44 -10.99
N GLN A 284 -3.89 9.95 -9.99
CA GLN A 284 -2.84 8.95 -10.13
C GLN A 284 -3.39 7.64 -10.70
N LEU A 285 -4.51 7.13 -10.16
CA LEU A 285 -5.17 5.93 -10.65
C LEU A 285 -5.55 6.07 -12.13
N VAL A 286 -6.27 7.13 -12.49
CA VAL A 286 -6.73 7.36 -13.88
C VAL A 286 -5.54 7.45 -14.85
N LYS A 287 -4.47 8.15 -14.46
CA LYS A 287 -3.28 8.27 -15.31
C LYS A 287 -2.53 6.96 -15.46
N ALA A 288 -2.33 6.23 -14.37
CA ALA A 288 -1.66 4.92 -14.41
C ALA A 288 -2.44 3.94 -15.30
N SER A 289 -3.76 3.90 -15.20
CA SER A 289 -4.61 3.07 -16.07
C SER A 289 -4.51 3.46 -17.54
N ARG A 290 -4.51 4.75 -17.86
CA ARG A 290 -4.32 5.22 -19.25
C ARG A 290 -2.95 4.82 -19.80
N TRP A 291 -1.91 4.97 -18.99
CA TRP A 291 -0.55 4.65 -19.39
C TRP A 291 -0.39 3.16 -19.71
N LEU A 292 -0.95 2.28 -18.87
CA LEU A 292 -0.96 0.83 -19.13
C LEU A 292 -1.75 0.48 -20.40
N ALA A 293 -2.91 1.10 -20.61
CA ALA A 293 -3.69 0.89 -21.83
C ALA A 293 -2.92 1.29 -23.09
N GLU A 294 -2.13 2.37 -23.04
CA GLU A 294 -1.26 2.78 -24.16
C GLU A 294 -0.14 1.76 -24.44
N VAL A 295 0.47 1.20 -23.39
CA VAL A 295 1.47 0.13 -23.53
C VAL A 295 0.84 -1.09 -24.18
N ASP A 296 -0.34 -1.50 -23.75
CA ASP A 296 -1.07 -2.62 -24.33
C ASP A 296 -1.42 -2.38 -25.79
N ILE A 297 -1.87 -1.17 -26.15
CA ILE A 297 -2.15 -0.82 -27.55
C ILE A 297 -0.87 -0.94 -28.40
N LYS A 298 0.28 -0.46 -27.90
CA LYS A 298 1.57 -0.57 -28.61
C LYS A 298 2.02 -2.03 -28.75
N SER A 299 1.92 -2.82 -27.68
CA SER A 299 2.25 -4.25 -27.66
C SER A 299 1.37 -5.05 -28.64
N ARG A 300 0.05 -4.77 -28.65
CA ARG A 300 -0.91 -5.38 -29.59
C ARG A 300 -0.62 -5.00 -31.05
N LYS A 301 -0.24 -3.75 -31.31
CA LYS A 301 0.19 -3.29 -32.65
C LYS A 301 1.46 -4.01 -33.10
N ALA A 302 2.46 -4.14 -32.23
CA ALA A 302 3.70 -4.86 -32.52
C ALA A 302 3.45 -6.34 -32.84
N LYS A 303 2.48 -6.96 -32.16
CA LYS A 303 2.05 -8.35 -32.42
C LYS A 303 1.12 -8.51 -33.63
N GLY A 304 0.82 -7.44 -34.38
CA GLY A 304 -0.07 -7.49 -35.53
C GLY A 304 -1.54 -7.83 -35.19
N LEU A 305 -1.92 -7.73 -33.91
CA LEU A 305 -3.27 -8.07 -33.41
C LEU A 305 -4.31 -6.98 -33.67
N ASN A 306 -3.92 -5.89 -34.35
CA ASN A 306 -4.80 -4.80 -34.71
C ASN A 306 -5.53 -5.09 -36.02
N LYS A 307 -6.26 -6.20 -36.09
CA LYS A 307 -7.19 -6.46 -37.18
C LYS A 307 -8.53 -5.80 -36.83
N LYS A 308 -8.74 -4.61 -37.39
CA LYS A 308 -10.10 -4.12 -37.68
C LYS A 308 -10.91 -5.29 -38.24
N ALA A 309 -12.15 -5.40 -37.76
CA ALA A 309 -13.28 -5.98 -38.47
C ALA A 309 -12.89 -6.59 -39.82
N ARG A 310 -12.50 -7.86 -39.80
CA ARG A 310 -12.62 -8.73 -40.97
C ARG A 310 -14.12 -9.03 -41.09
N LYS A 311 -14.94 -7.99 -41.29
CA LYS A 311 -16.32 -8.15 -41.72
C LYS A 311 -16.21 -8.64 -43.16
N ALA A 312 -16.61 -9.91 -43.28
CA ALA A 312 -16.94 -10.57 -44.53
C ALA A 312 -17.94 -9.73 -45.34
#